data_AF-A0A2S1R413-F1
#
_entry.id   AF-A0A2S1R413-F1
#
_cell.length_a   1.000
_cell.length_b   1.000
_cell.length_c   1.000
_cell.angle_alpha   90.00
_cell.angle_beta   90.00
_cell.angle_gamma   90.00
#
_symmetry.space_group_name_H-M   'P 1'
#
loop_
_entity.id
_entity.type
_entity.pdbx_description
1 polymer ?
#
loop_
_entity_poly.entity_id
_entity_poly.type
_entity_poly.pdbx_seq_one_letter_code
_entity_poly.pdbx_strand_id
1 'polypeptide(L)' 'MNATASLLADTICRTVELGVTITDAAVAGEFTHLFCSPVMLDPICGECGMAGRLRDHVQRKVTD' A
#
# COMPACT_ATOMS: atom_id res chain seq x y z
N MET A 1 28.54 -9.25 -7.88
CA MET A 1 27.08 -9.15 -7.69
C MET A 1 26.56 -8.14 -8.70
N ASN A 2 25.52 -8.47 -9.46
CA ASN A 2 24.93 -7.55 -10.44
C ASN A 2 24.14 -6.47 -9.67
N ALA A 3 24.59 -5.22 -9.72
CA ALA A 3 24.07 -4.13 -8.88
C ALA A 3 22.56 -3.92 -9.07
N THR A 4 22.05 -4.13 -10.28
CA THR A 4 20.62 -3.98 -10.62
C THR A 4 19.74 -5.05 -9.97
N ALA A 5 20.23 -6.30 -9.90
CA ALA A 5 19.51 -7.37 -9.22
C ALA A 5 19.44 -7.14 -7.71
N SER A 6 20.46 -6.49 -7.14
CA SER A 6 20.48 -6.11 -5.73
C SER A 6 19.45 -5.03 -5.42
N LEU A 7 19.33 -3.99 -6.26
CA LEU A 7 18.35 -2.92 -6.07
C LEU A 7 16.91 -3.44 -6.11
N LEU A 8 16.61 -4.36 -7.02
CA LEU A 8 15.28 -4.93 -7.17
C LEU A 8 14.90 -5.80 -5.96
N ALA A 9 15.85 -6.61 -5.47
CA ALA A 9 15.68 -7.39 -4.25
C ALA A 9 15.47 -6.48 -3.02
N ASP A 10 16.27 -5.41 -2.89
CA ASP A 10 16.13 -4.43 -1.80
C ASP A 10 14.77 -3.73 -1.83
N THR A 11 14.26 -3.36 -3.01
CA THR A 11 12.92 -2.77 -3.16
C THR A 11 11.83 -3.74 -2.71
N ILE A 12 11.93 -5.03 -3.08
CA ILE A 12 10.97 -6.05 -2.62
C ILE A 12 11.04 -6.21 -1.09
N CYS A 13 12.24 -6.35 -0.53
CA CYS A 13 12.43 -6.52 0.92
C CYS A 13 11.90 -5.30 1.71
N ARG A 14 12.21 -4.08 1.28
CA ARG A 14 11.67 -2.85 1.91
C ARG A 14 10.15 -2.76 1.85
N THR A 15 9.54 -3.28 0.79
CA THR A 15 8.08 -3.29 0.67
C THR A 15 7.44 -4.16 1.77
N VAL A 16 8.09 -5.28 2.12
CA VAL A 16 7.67 -6.11 3.26
C VAL A 16 7.87 -5.39 4.60
N GLU A 17 8.99 -4.67 4.78
CA GLU A 17 9.27 -3.88 5.99
C GLU A 17 8.22 -2.79 6.24
N LEU A 18 7.59 -2.27 5.18
CA LEU A 18 6.49 -1.30 5.27
C LEU A 18 5.14 -1.94 5.68
N GLY A 19 5.09 -3.25 5.89
CA GLY A 19 3.87 -3.95 6.31
C GLY A 19 2.85 -4.12 5.18
N VAL A 20 3.29 -4.14 3.92
CA VAL A 20 2.44 -4.38 2.75
C VAL A 20 2.91 -5.63 1.99
N THR A 21 1.98 -6.26 1.28
CA THR A 21 2.24 -7.36 0.34
C THR A 21 2.09 -6.84 -1.07
N ILE A 22 3.06 -7.15 -1.94
CA ILE A 22 2.95 -6.89 -3.38
C ILE A 22 1.92 -7.88 -3.95
N THR A 23 0.86 -7.36 -4.56
CA THR A 23 -0.22 -8.16 -5.16
C THR A 23 -0.12 -8.24 -6.67
N ASP A 24 0.53 -7.25 -7.31
CA ASP A 24 0.76 -7.24 -8.75
C ASP A 24 1.91 -6.27 -9.10
N ALA A 25 2.43 -6.35 -10.32
CA ALA A 25 3.41 -5.41 -10.86
C ALA A 25 3.18 -5.14 -12.35
N ALA A 26 3.34 -3.89 -12.77
CA ALA A 26 3.19 -3.49 -14.17
C ALA A 26 4.33 -2.58 -14.64
N VAL A 27 4.66 -2.67 -15.94
CA VAL A 27 5.59 -1.75 -16.59
C VAL A 27 4.86 -0.45 -16.94
N ALA A 28 5.42 0.68 -16.52
CA ALA A 28 4.89 2.01 -16.74
C ALA A 28 5.98 2.91 -17.35
N GLY A 29 6.30 2.65 -18.62
CA GLY A 29 7.42 3.32 -19.30
C GLY A 29 8.74 3.00 -18.62
N GLU A 30 9.42 4.02 -18.12
CA GLU A 30 10.68 3.89 -17.38
C GLU A 30 10.50 3.44 -15.91
N PHE A 31 9.26 3.30 -15.45
CA PHE A 31 8.94 2.91 -14.07
C PHE A 31 8.36 1.50 -13.99
N THR A 32 8.53 0.87 -12.83
CA THR A 32 7.76 -0.31 -12.43
C THR A 32 6.75 0.12 -11.38
N HIS A 33 5.46 -0.09 -11.66
CA HIS A 33 4.40 0.08 -10.68
C HIS A 33 4.26 -1.21 -9.89
N LEU A 34 4.37 -1.10 -8.56
CA LEU A 34 4.07 -2.19 -7.63
C LEU A 34 2.70 -1.91 -7.02
N PHE A 35 1.76 -2.83 -7.22
CA PHE A 35 0.48 -2.81 -6.55
C PHE A 35 0.62 -3.53 -5.23
N CYS A 36 0.22 -2.88 -4.13
CA CYS A 36 0.41 -3.40 -2.79
C CYS A 36 -0.89 -3.32 -1.99
N SER A 37 -1.07 -4.28 -1.09
CA SER A 37 -2.13 -4.27 -0.08
C SER A 37 -1.52 -4.38 1.32
N PRO A 38 -2.03 -3.67 2.34
CA PRO A 38 -1.57 -3.82 3.72
C PRO A 38 -1.71 -5.27 4.20
N VAL A 39 -0.68 -5.79 4.86
CA VAL A 39 -0.69 -7.14 5.47
C VAL A 39 -1.69 -7.20 6.61
N MET A 40 -1.75 -6.11 7.39
CA MET A 40 -2.68 -5.95 8.48
C MET A 40 -3.20 -4.52 8.47
N LEU A 41 -4.50 -4.38 8.66
CA LEU A 41 -5.17 -3.11 8.89
C LEU A 41 -5.59 -3.07 10.34
N ASP A 42 -5.18 -2.02 11.07
CA ASP A 42 -5.84 -1.69 12.32
C ASP A 42 -7.24 -1.16 11.98
N PRO A 43 -8.32 -1.86 12.35
CA PRO A 43 -9.66 -1.40 12.06
C PRO A 43 -10.07 -0.27 13.00
N ILE A 44 -9.20 0.25 13.87
CA ILE A 44 -9.47 1.33 14.80
C ILE A 44 -8.71 2.59 14.40
N CYS A 45 -9.39 3.74 14.49
CA CYS A 45 -8.74 5.03 14.28
C CYS A 45 -7.80 5.35 15.44
N GLY A 46 -6.51 5.56 15.15
CA GLY A 46 -5.50 5.92 16.15
C GLY A 46 -5.72 7.27 16.85
N GLU A 47 -6.62 8.13 16.36
CA GLU A 47 -6.93 9.43 16.99
C GLU A 47 -8.14 9.36 17.93
N CYS A 48 -9.24 8.72 17.52
CA CYS A 48 -10.50 8.72 18.27
C CYS A 48 -10.90 7.36 18.86
N GLY A 49 -10.16 6.29 18.57
CA GLY A 49 -10.42 4.94 19.10
C GLY A 49 -11.67 4.26 18.55
N MET A 50 -12.37 4.88 17.58
CA MET A 50 -13.56 4.31 16.96
C MET A 50 -13.19 3.37 15.81
N ALA A 51 -14.06 2.39 15.53
CA ALA A 51 -13.93 1.53 14.36
C ALA A 51 -13.87 2.37 13.08
N GLY A 52 -12.77 2.22 12.35
CA GLY A 52 -12.53 2.76 11.03
C GLY A 52 -13.60 2.28 10.07
N ARG A 53 -14.36 3.23 9.54
CA ARG A 53 -15.25 3.00 8.41
C ARG A 53 -14.49 3.45 7.17
N LEU A 54 -14.26 2.53 6.21
CA LEU A 54 -13.60 2.84 4.94
C LEU A 54 -14.18 4.15 4.38
N ARG A 55 -13.35 5.20 4.28
CA ARG A 55 -13.78 6.54 3.87
C ARG A 55 -14.48 6.52 2.51
N ASP A 56 -14.10 5.56 1.68
CA ASP A 56 -14.54 5.39 0.29
C ASP A 56 -15.86 4.63 0.17
N HIS A 57 -16.35 4.02 1.26
CA HIS A 57 -17.65 3.35 1.33
C HIS A 57 -18.73 4.18 2.06
N VAL A 58 -18.43 5.44 2.36
CA VAL A 58 -19.43 6.38 2.87
C VAL A 58 -19.97 7.18 1.70
N GLN A 59 -21.19 6.88 1.27
CA GLN A 59 -21.93 7.76 0.38
C GLN A 59 -22.22 9.06 1.14
N ARG A 60 -21.41 10.10 0.90
CA ARG A 60 -21.63 11.44 1.45
C ARG A 60 -22.55 12.20 0.49
N LYS A 61 -23.68 12.71 1.01
CA LYS A 61 -24.43 13.73 0.30
C LYS A 61 -23.57 15.00 0.30
N VAL A 62 -23.29 15.54 -0.88
CA VAL A 62 -22.81 16.92 -1.01
C VAL A 62 -23.95 17.78 -0.48
N THR A 63 -23.86 18.24 0.76
CA THR A 63 -24.78 19.26 1.27
C THR A 63 -24.54 20.56 0.52
N ASP A 64 -25.66 21.23 0.22
CA ASP A 64 -25.78 22.65 -0.21
C ASP A 64 -24.79 23.56 0.54
#